data_AF-A0A800AYB2-F1
#
_entry.id   AF-A0A800AYB2-F1
#
_cell.length_a   1.000
_cell.length_b   1.000
_cell.length_c   1.000
_cell.angle_alpha   90.00
_cell.angle_beta   90.00
_cell.angle_gamma   90.00
#
_symmetry.space_group_name_H-M   'P 1'
#
loop_
_entity.id
_entity.type
_entity.pdbx_description
1 polymer ?
#
loop_
_entity_poly.entity_id
_entity_poly.type
_entity_poly.pdbx_seq_one_letter_code
_entity_poly.pdbx_strand_id
1 'polypeptide(L)'
;ADTFNNRIRKVDSAGIISTVAGNGSYGFTGDGGSAVEASLFYPTGVIRVKSINYKDWLIKNTICSICENLIFCLTKIGLRFIITLIINCSCNWCL
;
A
#
# COMPACT_ATOMS: atom_id res chain seq x y z
N ALA A 1 14.26 4.30 -16.11
CA ALA A 1 15.11 3.20 -15.59
C ALA A 1 16.53 3.43 -16.11
N ASP A 2 17.55 3.04 -15.35
CA ASP A 2 18.95 3.19 -15.72
C ASP A 2 19.49 1.80 -16.10
N THR A 3 19.16 1.37 -17.32
CA THR A 3 19.21 -0.04 -17.77
C THR A 3 20.60 -0.65 -17.65
N PHE A 4 21.63 0.03 -18.12
CA PHE A 4 23.00 -0.50 -18.11
C PHE A 4 23.69 -0.37 -16.76
N ASN A 5 23.10 0.38 -15.82
CA ASN A 5 23.58 0.48 -14.45
C ASN A 5 22.75 -0.37 -13.48
N ASN A 6 21.83 -1.21 -13.97
CA ASN A 6 20.98 -2.09 -13.15
C ASN A 6 20.29 -1.38 -11.97
N ARG A 7 19.78 -0.16 -12.21
CA ARG A 7 19.21 0.70 -11.16
C ARG A 7 17.92 1.38 -11.58
N ILE A 8 17.07 1.66 -10.60
CA ILE A 8 15.97 2.61 -10.72
C ILE A 8 16.34 3.87 -9.95
N ARG A 9 16.36 5.00 -10.66
CA ARG A 9 16.76 6.31 -10.13
C ARG A 9 15.55 7.24 -10.07
N LYS A 10 15.47 8.05 -9.02
CA LYS A 10 14.49 9.14 -8.87
C LYS A 10 15.24 10.47 -8.90
N VAL A 11 14.71 11.41 -9.66
CA VAL A 11 15.12 12.82 -9.62
C VAL A 11 14.04 13.57 -8.84
N ASP A 12 14.42 14.31 -7.81
CA ASP A 12 13.49 15.17 -7.08
C ASP A 12 13.32 16.55 -7.72
N SER A 13 12.47 17.40 -7.14
CA SER A 13 12.22 18.76 -7.64
C SER A 13 13.43 19.69 -7.50
N ALA A 14 14.41 19.35 -6.67
CA ALA A 14 15.67 20.08 -6.55
C ALA A 14 16.73 19.57 -7.54
N GLY A 15 16.40 18.55 -8.35
CA GLY A 15 17.33 17.95 -9.31
C GLY A 15 18.27 16.91 -8.69
N ILE A 16 18.08 16.51 -7.42
CA ILE A 16 18.93 15.53 -6.76
C ILE A 16 18.54 14.13 -7.23
N ILE A 17 19.55 13.36 -7.66
CA ILE A 17 19.39 11.97 -8.10
C ILE A 17 19.63 11.02 -6.93
N SER A 18 18.64 10.17 -6.65
CA SER A 18 18.71 9.10 -5.65
C SER A 18 18.39 7.74 -6.28
N THR A 19 18.89 6.66 -5.68
CA THR A 19 18.54 5.29 -6.07
C THR A 19 17.36 4.82 -5.23
N VAL A 20 16.31 4.31 -5.89
CA VAL A 20 15.12 3.77 -5.21
C VAL A 20 15.03 2.25 -5.28
N ALA A 21 15.75 1.62 -6.23
CA ALA A 21 15.94 0.18 -6.29
C ALA A 21 17.21 -0.16 -7.10
N GLY A 22 17.85 -1.28 -6.80
CA GLY A 22 19.04 -1.77 -7.51
C GLY A 22 20.36 -1.36 -6.86
N ASN A 23 21.22 -2.34 -6.58
CA ASN A 23 22.57 -2.13 -6.05
C ASN A 23 23.61 -1.81 -7.15
N GLY A 24 23.27 -2.04 -8.43
CA GLY A 24 24.14 -1.84 -9.59
C GLY A 24 24.74 -3.13 -10.17
N SER A 25 24.67 -4.22 -9.42
CA SER A 25 25.03 -5.54 -9.90
C SER A 25 23.90 -6.12 -10.75
N TYR A 26 24.30 -6.71 -11.87
CA TYR A 26 23.43 -7.53 -12.70
C TYR A 26 22.99 -8.76 -11.91
N GLY A 27 21.68 -9.04 -11.86
CA GLY A 27 21.19 -10.28 -11.27
C GLY A 27 19.70 -10.27 -10.92
N PHE A 28 19.28 -11.29 -10.17
CA PHE A 28 17.92 -11.44 -9.65
C PHE A 28 18.00 -11.91 -8.19
N THR A 29 18.19 -10.95 -7.27
CA THR A 29 18.33 -11.22 -5.83
C THR A 29 17.73 -10.08 -5.00
N GLY A 30 17.41 -10.34 -3.73
CA GLY A 30 16.97 -9.31 -2.77
C GLY A 30 15.45 -9.20 -2.59
N ASP A 31 14.67 -10.11 -3.17
CA ASP A 31 13.23 -10.21 -2.93
C ASP A 31 12.92 -10.37 -1.43
N GLY A 32 11.90 -9.65 -0.96
CA GLY A 32 11.54 -9.57 0.46
C GLY A 32 12.46 -8.71 1.33
N GLY A 33 13.57 -8.21 0.77
CA GLY A 33 14.53 -7.33 1.44
C GLY A 33 14.42 -5.86 1.03
N SER A 34 15.48 -5.10 1.33
CA SER A 34 15.60 -3.69 0.93
C SER A 34 15.74 -3.56 -0.59
N ALA A 35 14.87 -2.78 -1.22
CA ALA A 35 14.87 -2.61 -2.68
C ALA A 35 16.18 -2.01 -3.23
N VAL A 36 16.86 -1.16 -2.45
CA VAL A 36 18.16 -0.57 -2.87
C VAL A 36 19.30 -1.57 -2.86
N GLU A 37 19.18 -2.67 -2.10
CA GLU A 37 20.17 -3.75 -2.05
C GLU A 37 19.89 -4.88 -3.05
N ALA A 38 18.70 -4.90 -3.65
CA ALA A 38 18.33 -5.89 -4.66
C ALA A 38 19.21 -5.78 -5.92
N SER A 39 19.52 -6.90 -6.55
CA SER A 39 20.19 -6.91 -7.86
C SER A 39 19.13 -6.97 -8.95
N LEU A 40 19.26 -6.11 -9.97
CA LEU A 40 18.30 -6.02 -11.07
C LEU A 40 18.95 -6.50 -12.38
N PHE A 41 18.13 -7.07 -13.26
CA PHE A 41 18.55 -7.52 -14.58
C PHE A 41 17.98 -6.59 -15.64
N TYR A 42 18.81 -5.67 -16.15
CA TYR A 42 18.46 -4.73 -17.24
C TYR A 42 17.06 -4.13 -17.14
N PRO A 43 16.76 -3.32 -16.10
CA PRO A 43 15.44 -2.70 -15.99
C PRO A 43 15.20 -1.75 -17.18
N THR A 44 14.16 -2.01 -17.98
CA THR A 44 13.87 -1.25 -19.22
C THR A 44 12.77 -0.21 -19.06
N GLY A 45 11.86 -0.38 -18.10
CA GLY A 45 10.70 0.48 -17.90
C GLY A 45 10.39 0.73 -16.43
N VAL A 46 9.58 1.76 -16.16
CA VAL A 46 9.03 2.04 -14.82
C VAL A 46 7.57 2.41 -14.95
N ILE A 47 6.75 1.88 -14.04
CA ILE A 47 5.37 2.33 -13.84
C ILE A 47 5.17 2.69 -12.38
N ARG A 48 4.50 3.81 -12.13
CA ARG A 48 4.09 4.19 -10.78
C ARG A 48 2.66 3.73 -10.57
N VAL A 49 2.48 2.74 -9.71
CA VAL A 49 1.15 2.32 -9.27
C VAL A 49 0.65 3.33 -8.24
N LYS A 50 -0.58 3.82 -8.41
CA LYS A 50 -1.25 4.62 -7.36
C LYS A 50 -1.64 3.67 -6.24
N SER A 51 -1.32 4.03 -5.01
CA SER A 51 -1.82 3.28 -3.85
C SER A 51 -3.34 3.38 -3.85
N ILE A 52 -4.02 2.24 -3.98
CA ILE A 52 -5.43 2.15 -3.64
C ILE A 52 -5.51 2.17 -2.12
N ASN A 53 -6.00 3.28 -1.56
CA ASN A 53 -6.19 3.38 -0.13
C ASN A 53 -7.38 2.49 0.27
N TYR A 54 -7.10 1.29 0.78
CA TYR A 54 -8.16 0.37 1.22
C TYR A 54 -9.03 0.97 2.34
N LYS A 55 -8.52 1.97 3.08
CA LYS A 55 -9.30 2.74 4.06
C LYS A 55 -10.38 3.61 3.39
N ASP A 56 -10.14 4.15 2.19
CA ASP A 56 -11.15 4.92 1.46
C ASP A 56 -12.33 4.05 1.03
N TRP A 57 -12.08 2.74 0.85
CA TRP A 57 -13.13 1.75 0.56
C TRP A 57 -13.92 1.36 1.82
N LEU A 58 -13.25 1.14 2.94
CA LEU A 58 -13.88 0.78 4.22
C LEU A 58 -14.71 1.92 4.83
N ILE A 59 -14.22 3.16 4.80
CA ILE A 59 -14.88 4.30 5.45
C ILE A 59 -16.21 4.65 4.76
N LYS A 60 -16.33 4.45 3.44
CA LYS A 60 -17.54 4.76 2.68
C LYS A 60 -18.68 3.73 2.81
N ASN A 61 -18.41 2.55 3.37
CA ASN A 61 -19.36 1.42 3.39
C ASN A 61 -19.60 0.83 4.79
N THR A 62 -19.14 1.51 5.83
CA THR A 62 -19.28 1.07 7.22
C THR A 62 -20.08 2.09 8.01
N ILE A 63 -21.33 1.76 8.36
CA ILE A 63 -22.13 2.53 9.32
C ILE A 63 -22.01 1.80 10.65
N CYS A 64 -21.37 2.44 11.63
CA CYS A 64 -21.36 1.97 13.01
C CYS A 64 -22.63 2.50 13.68
N SER A 65 -23.59 1.62 13.98
CA SER A 65 -24.79 1.99 14.75
C SER A 65 -24.69 1.36 16.13
N ILE A 66 -24.78 2.20 17.17
CA ILE A 66 -24.82 1.75 18.57
C ILE A 66 -26.24 1.28 18.87
N CYS A 67 -26.39 0.04 19.34
CA CYS A 67 -27.65 -0.49 19.85
C CYS A 67 -27.37 -1.25 21.16
N GLU A 68 -27.99 -0.82 22.27
CA GLU A 68 -28.01 -1.55 23.56
C GLU A 68 -26.64 -2.06 24.08
N ASN A 69 -25.65 -1.18 24.19
CA ASN A 69 -24.30 -1.50 24.71
C ASN A 69 -23.51 -2.56 23.92
N LEU A 70 -23.92 -2.90 22.69
CA LEU A 70 -23.17 -3.72 21.74
C LEU A 70 -22.82 -2.90 20.49
N ILE A 71 -21.56 -2.94 20.06
CA ILE A 71 -21.11 -2.31 18.81
C ILE A 71 -21.35 -3.30 17.66
N PHE A 72 -22.36 -3.03 16.83
CA PHE A 72 -22.57 -3.76 15.59
C PHE A 72 -22.00 -2.97 14.41
N CYS A 73 -21.15 -3.63 13.62
CA CYS A 73 -20.59 -3.04 12.41
C CYS A 73 -21.32 -3.63 11.20
N LEU A 74 -22.12 -2.82 10.51
CA LEU A 74 -22.73 -3.21 9.25
C LEU A 74 -21.70 -3.00 8.13
N THR A 75 -21.12 -4.09 7.64
CA THR A 75 -20.23 -4.03 6.48
C THR A 75 -21.06 -4.28 5.23
N LYS A 76 -21.18 -3.27 4.35
CA LYS A 76 -21.84 -3.45 3.06
C LYS A 76 -20.87 -4.09 2.06
N ILE A 77 -21.12 -5.34 1.69
CA ILE A 77 -20.42 -6.02 0.59
C ILE A 77 -21.41 -6.15 -0.58
N GLY A 78 -21.35 -5.22 -1.53
CA GLY A 78 -22.29 -5.16 -2.65
C GLY A 78 -23.70 -4.71 -2.22
N LEU A 79 -24.73 -5.50 -2.54
CA LEU A 79 -26.13 -5.26 -2.12
C LEU A 79 -26.49 -5.94 -0.78
N ARG A 80 -25.56 -6.66 -0.16
CA ARG A 80 -25.79 -7.40 1.09
C ARG A 80 -25.18 -6.68 2.28
N PHE A 81 -25.93 -6.61 3.37
CA PHE A 81 -25.44 -6.17 4.67
C PHE A 81 -25.02 -7.41 5.47
N ILE A 82 -23.76 -7.47 5.88
CA ILE A 82 -23.25 -8.52 6.77
C ILE A 82 -23.06 -7.89 8.14
N ILE A 83 -23.69 -8.47 9.15
CA ILE A 83 -23.47 -8.13 10.56
C ILE A 83 -22.25 -8.90 11.01
N THR A 84 -21.14 -8.21 11.28
CA THR A 84 -19.96 -8.82 11.89
C THR A 84 -19.92 -8.41 13.36
N LEU A 85 -19.89 -9.38 14.27
CA LEU A 85 -19.71 -9.13 15.70
C LEU A 85 -18.23 -8.77 15.93
N ILE A 86 -17.94 -7.51 16.26
CA ILE A 86 -16.58 -7.09 16.63
C ILE A 86 -16.54 -6.95 18.15
N ILE A 87 -15.87 -7.89 18.82
CA ILE A 87 -15.83 -7.95 20.29
C ILE A 87 -14.80 -6.97 20.88
N ASN A 88 -14.02 -6.26 20.06
CA ASN A 88 -13.04 -5.26 20.53
C ASN A 88 -12.79 -4.16 19.48
N CYS A 89 -13.76 -3.28 19.26
CA CYS A 89 -13.50 -2.03 18.55
C CYS A 89 -13.33 -0.90 19.59
N SER A 90 -12.10 -0.50 19.86
CA SER A 90 -11.79 0.82 20.41
C SER A 90 -12.11 1.88 19.36
N CYS A 91 -13.39 2.25 19.26
CA CYS A 91 -13.89 3.29 18.36
C CYS A 91 -13.38 4.67 18.81
N ASN A 92 -12.22 5.09 18.35
CA ASN A 92 -11.77 6.49 18.38
C ASN A 92 -12.28 7.32 17.18
N TRP A 93 -13.33 6.86 16.49
CA TRP A 93 -13.84 7.45 15.25
C TRP A 93 -15.36 7.71 15.30
N CYS A 94 -15.90 7.98 16.48
CA CYS A 94 -17.19 8.66 16.62
C CYS A 94 -16.93 10.10 17.05
N LEU A 95 -16.84 11.01 16.08
CA LEU A 95 -17.35 12.37 16.21
C LEU A 95 -18.60 12.45 15.33
#